data_AF-A0A7C4YCI3-F1
#
_entry.id   AF-A0A7C4YCI3-F1
#
_cell.length_a   1.000
_cell.length_b   1.000
_cell.length_c   1.000
_cell.angle_alpha   90.00
_cell.angle_beta   90.00
_cell.angle_gamma   90.00
#
_symmetry.space_group_name_H-M   'P 1'
#
loop_
_entity.id
_entity.type
_entity.pdbx_description
1 polymer ?
#
loop_
_entity_poly.entity_id
_entity_poly.type
_entity_poly.pdbx_seq_one_letter_code
_entity_poly.pdbx_strand_id
1 'polypeptide(L)' 'MIPRSLVNKLIIIGFMVLVGFCLAKAIYHQSFMGILLALISLGAGVYFLYLVVKAKAELEAEEAA' A
#
# COMPACT_ATOMS: atom_id res chain seq x y z
N MET A 1 4.41 16.68 17.58
CA MET A 1 4.80 16.38 16.19
C MET A 1 4.53 14.91 15.93
N ILE A 2 3.56 14.55 15.09
CA ILE A 2 3.31 13.13 14.78
C ILE A 2 4.50 12.65 13.94
N PRO A 3 5.23 11.61 14.36
CA PRO A 3 6.38 11.15 13.59
C PRO A 3 5.90 10.64 12.23
N ARG A 4 6.57 11.04 11.15
CA ARG A 4 6.18 10.71 9.76
C ARG A 4 6.06 9.19 9.55
N SER A 5 6.80 8.39 10.33
CA SER A 5 6.71 6.93 10.36
C SER A 5 5.34 6.41 10.83
N LEU A 6 4.72 7.07 11.80
CA LEU A 6 3.39 6.73 12.31
C LEU A 6 2.32 7.03 11.27
N VAL A 7 2.43 8.19 10.59
CA VAL A 7 1.51 8.58 9.51
C VAL A 7 1.58 7.58 8.35
N ASN A 8 2.78 7.22 7.89
CA ASN A 8 2.93 6.22 6.82
C ASN A 8 2.34 4.87 7.21
N LYS A 9 2.59 4.38 8.43
CA LYS A 9 1.98 3.13 8.92
C LYS A 9 0.44 3.21 8.94
N LEU A 10 -0.12 4.33 9.38
CA LEU A 10 -1.57 4.55 9.42
C LEU A 10 -2.18 4.53 8.01
N ILE A 11 -1.53 5.18 7.04
CA ILE A 11 -1.95 5.18 5.64
C ILE A 11 -1.91 3.76 5.06
N ILE A 12 -0.85 3.00 5.33
CA ILE A 12 -0.71 1.61 4.84
C ILE A 12 -1.80 0.72 5.41
N ILE A 13 -2.03 0.79 6.73
CA ILE A 13 -3.05 -0.02 7.40
C ILE A 13 -4.43 0.36 6.87
N GLY A 14 -4.74 1.67 6.76
CA GLY A 14 -6.00 2.14 6.21
C GLY A 14 -6.21 1.68 4.76
N PHE A 15 -5.17 1.76 3.93
CA PHE A 15 -5.20 1.27 2.55
C PHE A 15 -5.44 -0.24 2.48
N MET A 16 -4.73 -1.05 3.27
CA MET A 16 -4.92 -2.50 3.29
C MET A 16 -6.35 -2.90 3.70
N VAL A 17 -6.93 -2.21 4.69
CA VAL A 17 -8.31 -2.45 5.14
C VAL A 17 -9.31 -2.11 4.02
N LEU A 18 -9.14 -0.97 3.34
CA LEU A 18 -10.00 -0.56 2.24
C LEU A 18 -9.93 -1.53 1.05
N VAL A 19 -8.73 -1.94 0.65
CA VAL A 19 -8.54 -2.91 -0.44
C VAL A 19 -9.15 -4.26 -0.07
N GLY A 20 -8.94 -4.72 1.17
CA GLY A 20 -9.55 -5.96 1.68
C GLY A 20 -11.08 -5.91 1.66
N PHE A 21 -11.68 -4.80 2.09
CA PHE A 21 -13.13 -4.60 2.03
C PHE A 21 -13.65 -4.60 0.59
N CYS A 22 -12.98 -3.88 -0.31
CA CYS A 22 -13.34 -3.87 -1.73
C CYS A 22 -13.26 -5.26 -2.35
N LEU A 23 -12.21 -6.02 -2.05
CA LEU A 23 -12.04 -7.38 -2.54
C LEU A 23 -13.16 -8.29 -2.03
N ALA A 24 -13.45 -8.25 -0.72
CA ALA A 24 -14.53 -9.03 -0.12
C ALA A 24 -15.90 -8.71 -0.73
N LYS A 25 -16.20 -7.42 -0.93
CA LYS A 25 -17.46 -6.97 -1.55
C LYS A 25 -17.54 -7.39 -3.03
N ALA A 26 -16.43 -7.32 -3.76
CA ALA A 26 -16.38 -7.75 -5.15
C ALA A 26 -16.60 -9.27 -5.29
N ILE A 27 -16.02 -10.07 -4.38
CA ILE A 27 -16.27 -11.52 -4.30
C ILE A 27 -17.74 -11.80 -3.97
N TYR A 28 -18.31 -11.09 -3.00
CA TYR A 28 -19.72 -11.26 -2.61
C TYR A 28 -20.68 -11.01 -3.78
N HIS A 29 -20.43 -9.98 -4.58
CA HIS A 29 -21.23 -9.66 -5.77
C HIS A 29 -20.82 -10.43 -7.03
N GLN A 30 -19.89 -11.40 -6.95
CA GLN A 30 -19.36 -12.15 -8.10
C GLN A 30 -18.86 -11.23 -9.24
N SER A 31 -18.39 -10.03 -8.89
CA SER A 31 -17.96 -9.02 -9.86
C SER A 31 -16.50 -9.27 -10.25
N PHE A 32 -16.29 -9.95 -11.38
CA PHE A 32 -14.95 -10.21 -11.91
C PHE A 32 -14.13 -8.92 -12.07
N MET A 33 -14.75 -7.85 -12.58
CA MET A 33 -14.11 -6.55 -12.76
C MET A 33 -13.65 -5.94 -11.42
N GLY A 34 -14.49 -6.04 -10.38
CA GLY A 34 -14.15 -5.55 -9.05
C GLY A 34 -12.99 -6.32 -8.41
N ILE A 35 -12.95 -7.64 -8.60
CA ILE A 35 -11.85 -8.49 -8.12
C ILE A 35 -10.55 -8.13 -8.83
N LEU A 36 -10.59 -7.98 -10.16
CA LEU A 36 -9.42 -7.64 -10.96
C LEU A 36 -8.85 -6.27 -10.55
N LEU A 37 -9.70 -5.26 -10.40
CA LEU A 37 -9.29 -3.92 -9.98
C LEU A 37 -8.74 -3.90 -8.55
N ALA A 38 -9.34 -4.68 -7.64
CA ALA A 38 -8.83 -4.82 -6.28
C ALA A 38 -7.42 -5.47 -6.25
N LEU A 39 -7.17 -6.47 -7.10
CA LEU A 39 -5.85 -7.10 -7.24
C LEU A 39 -4.82 -6.14 -7.85
N ILE A 40 -5.18 -5.39 -8.89
CA ILE A 40 -4.30 -4.37 -9.48
C ILE A 40 -3.96 -3.30 -8.44
N SER A 41 -4.96 -2.83 -7.69
CA SER A 41 -4.76 -1.85 -6.62
C SER A 41 -3.84 -2.39 -5.52
N LEU A 42 -4.03 -3.64 -5.09
CA LEU A 42 -3.17 -4.31 -4.12
C LEU A 42 -1.72 -4.38 -4.63
N GLY A 43 -1.53 -4.81 -5.88
CA GLY A 43 -0.21 -4.89 -6.51
C GLY A 43 0.49 -3.53 -6.58
N ALA A 44 -0.23 -2.48 -7.00
CA ALA A 44 0.29 -1.11 -7.04
C ALA A 44 0.66 -0.60 -5.64
N GLY A 45 -0.15 -0.91 -4.61
CA GLY A 45 0.14 -0.54 -3.23
C GLY A 45 1.39 -1.21 -2.68
N VAL A 46 1.58 -2.51 -2.93
CA VAL A 46 2.80 -3.23 -2.53
C VAL A 46 4.03 -2.67 -3.26
N TYR A 47 3.92 -2.39 -4.56
CA TYR A 47 5.01 -1.82 -5.34
C TYR A 47 5.40 -0.42 -4.87
N PHE A 48 4.40 0.42 -4.54
CA PHE A 48 4.63 1.73 -3.94
C PHE A 48 5.42 1.62 -2.64
N LEU A 49 5.08 0.66 -1.77
CA LEU A 49 5.82 0.44 -0.52
C LEU A 49 7.26 0.01 -0.76
N TYR A 50 7.48 -0.86 -1.74
CA TYR A 50 8.83 -1.23 -2.14
C TYR A 50 9.66 -0.01 -2.59
N LEU A 51 9.09 0.87 -3.43
CA LEU A 51 9.75 2.09 -3.86
C LEU A 51 10.09 3.03 -2.69
N VAL A 52 9.18 3.18 -1.72
CA VAL A 52 9.42 4.01 -0.54
C VAL A 52 10.55 3.45 0.33
N VAL A 53 10.60 2.12 0.52
CA VAL A 53 11.69 1.47 1.26
C VAL A 53 13.02 1.63 0.53
N LYS A 54 13.02 1.43 -0.79
CA LYS A 54 14.21 1.60 -1.63
C LYS A 54 14.74 3.04 -1.57
N ALA A 55 13.87 4.04 -1.73
CA ALA A 55 14.26 5.45 -1.66
C ALA A 55 14.81 5.83 -0.28
N LYS A 56 14.25 5.27 0.80
CA LYS A 56 14.79 5.46 2.16
C LYS A 56 16.19 4.89 2.32
N ALA A 57 16.43 3.68 1.80
CA ALA A 57 17.74 3.03 1.87
C ALA A 57 18.81 3.80 1.06
N GLU A 58 18.43 4.35 -0.10
CA GLU A 58 19.32 5.18 -0.92
C GLU A 58 19.68 6.51 -0.22
N LEU A 59 18.71 7.18 0.41
CA LEU A 59 18.96 8.40 1.18
C LEU A 59 19.86 8.16 2.40
N GLU A 60 19.65 7.07 3.12
CA GLU A 60 20.51 6.70 4.27
C GLU A 60 21.94 6.34 3.82
N ALA A 61 22.11 5.82 2.61
CA ALA A 61 23.42 5.54 2.03
C ALA A 61 24.15 6.80 1.56
N GLU A 62 23.43 7.80 1.01
CA GLU A 62 23.99 9.12 0.69
C GLU A 62 24.33 9.94 1.94
N GLU A 63 23.55 9.85 3.01
CA GLU A 63 23.84 10.56 4.28
C GLU A 63 25.00 9.95 5.08
N ALA A 64 25.36 8.69 4.80
CA ALA A 64 26.45 7.97 5.47
C ALA A 64 27.80 8.00 4.71
N ALA A 65 27.85 8.60 3.52
CA ALA A 65 29.03 8.76 2.67
C ALA A 65 29.62 10.18 2.76
#